data_AF-A0A532T6G1-F1
#
_entry.id   AF-A0A532T6G1-F1
#
_cell.length_a   1.000
_cell.length_b   1.000
_cell.length_c   1.000
_cell.angle_alpha   90.00
_cell.angle_beta   90.00
_cell.angle_gamma   90.00
#
_symmetry.space_group_name_H-M   'P 1'
#
loop_
_entity.id
_entity.type
_entity.pdbx_description
1 polymer ?
#
loop_
_entity_poly.entity_id
_entity_poly.type
_entity_poly.pdbx_seq_one_letter_code
_entity_poly.pdbx_strand_id
1 'polypeptide(L)'
;MEVIEKQLKEFELIDGLLEKKEIFSSERLFKCILGLNKTESKVLGYMLKNKDVRTSEIANALKMDRSSIQRAVQGLSELKLIDRKSMSMKDYTATKELKDAKKQGYLYVYNAKNMESIKIQLKKLLDKWYNSMLKYIKNLENLCECCGFKFEPC
;
A
#
# COMPACT_ATOMS: atom_id res chain seq x y z
N MET A 1 27.72 -33.82 -5.31
CA MET A 1 26.31 -34.14 -5.62
C MET A 1 25.45 -34.08 -4.35
N GLU A 2 25.80 -34.79 -3.28
CA GLU A 2 25.04 -34.80 -2.01
C GLU A 2 24.79 -33.42 -1.37
N VAL A 3 25.75 -32.49 -1.44
CA VAL A 3 25.61 -31.13 -0.87
C VAL A 3 24.52 -30.33 -1.57
N ILE A 4 24.44 -30.43 -2.91
CA ILE A 4 23.44 -29.71 -3.72
C ILE A 4 22.05 -30.31 -3.47
N GLU A 5 21.94 -31.64 -3.40
CA GLU A 5 20.68 -32.32 -3.06
C GLU A 5 20.19 -31.96 -1.65
N LYS A 6 21.10 -31.80 -0.69
CA LYS A 6 20.75 -31.37 0.67
C LYS A 6 20.25 -29.93 0.72
N GLN A 7 20.92 -29.02 -0.01
CA GLN A 7 20.50 -27.62 -0.11
C GLN A 7 19.15 -27.47 -0.83
N LEU A 8 18.91 -28.26 -1.88
CA LEU A 8 17.63 -28.27 -2.59
C LEU A 8 16.49 -28.74 -1.69
N LYS A 9 16.70 -29.81 -0.91
CA LYS A 9 15.71 -30.30 0.05
C LYS A 9 15.42 -29.31 1.18
N GLU A 10 16.44 -28.59 1.67
CA GLU A 10 16.25 -27.52 2.65
C GLU A 10 15.43 -26.35 2.06
N PHE A 11 15.68 -26.00 0.80
CA PHE A 11 14.94 -24.94 0.10
C PHE A 11 13.46 -25.31 -0.09
N GLU A 12 13.16 -26.53 -0.53
CA GLU A 12 11.77 -27.04 -0.67
C GLU A 12 11.02 -27.04 0.67
N LEU A 13 11.69 -27.39 1.77
CA LEU A 13 11.13 -27.35 3.12
C LEU A 13 10.80 -25.91 3.56
N ILE A 14 11.67 -24.97 3.22
CA ILE A 14 11.46 -23.54 3.50
C ILE A 14 10.30 -23.00 2.68
N ASP A 15 10.22 -23.31 1.39
CA ASP A 15 9.10 -22.89 0.52
C ASP A 15 7.75 -23.40 1.07
N GLY A 16 7.68 -24.68 1.43
CA GLY A 16 6.48 -25.25 2.06
C GLY A 16 6.09 -24.60 3.40
N LEU A 17 7.07 -24.09 4.16
CA LEU A 17 6.81 -23.31 5.39
C LEU A 17 6.36 -21.88 5.09
N LEU A 18 6.91 -21.25 4.06
CA LEU A 18 6.58 -19.89 3.62
C LEU A 18 5.15 -19.82 3.07
N GLU A 19 4.74 -20.84 2.33
CA GLU A 19 3.36 -21.01 1.86
C GLU A 19 2.38 -21.16 3.02
N LYS A 20 2.68 -22.05 3.98
CA LYS A 20 1.85 -22.23 5.19
C LYS A 20 1.72 -20.97 6.05
N LYS A 21 2.74 -20.12 6.06
CA LYS A 21 2.74 -18.84 6.80
C LYS A 21 2.10 -17.69 6.00
N GLU A 22 1.65 -17.95 4.77
CA GLU A 22 1.08 -16.96 3.84
C GLU A 22 1.95 -15.70 3.73
N ILE A 23 3.28 -15.86 3.81
CA ILE A 23 4.22 -14.73 3.82
C ILE A 23 4.13 -13.97 2.48
N PHE A 24 3.95 -14.71 1.39
CA PHE A 24 3.80 -14.20 0.03
C PHE A 24 2.35 -14.16 -0.46
N SER A 25 1.36 -14.08 0.45
CA SER A 25 -0.02 -13.86 0.02
C SER A 25 -0.16 -12.54 -0.74
N SER A 26 -0.99 -12.55 -1.78
CA SER A 26 -1.17 -11.39 -2.68
C SER A 26 -1.59 -10.13 -1.93
N GLU A 27 -2.41 -10.25 -0.88
CA GLU A 27 -2.81 -9.13 -0.02
C GLU A 27 -1.63 -8.54 0.76
N ARG A 28 -0.79 -9.38 1.38
CA ARG A 28 0.38 -8.92 2.13
C ARG A 28 1.41 -8.29 1.23
N LEU A 29 1.68 -8.90 0.09
CA LEU A 29 2.61 -8.36 -0.91
C LEU A 29 2.11 -7.03 -1.46
N PHE A 30 0.82 -6.91 -1.76
CA PHE A 30 0.24 -5.65 -2.21
C PHE A 30 0.47 -4.51 -1.20
N LYS A 31 0.17 -4.75 0.08
CA LYS A 31 0.41 -3.76 1.14
C LYS A 31 1.89 -3.46 1.33
N CYS A 32 2.74 -4.50 1.29
CA CYS A 32 4.18 -4.38 1.51
C CYS A 32 4.87 -3.58 0.39
N ILE A 33 4.61 -3.91 -0.87
CA ILE A 33 5.23 -3.25 -2.03
C ILE A 33 4.81 -1.78 -2.11
N LEU A 34 3.54 -1.49 -1.81
CA LEU A 34 3.03 -0.12 -1.77
C LEU A 34 3.37 0.62 -0.47
N GLY A 35 3.96 -0.06 0.53
CA GLY A 35 4.27 0.52 1.84
C GLY A 35 3.04 0.99 2.62
N LEU A 36 1.86 0.42 2.36
CA LEU A 36 0.61 0.90 2.95
C LEU A 36 0.46 0.43 4.39
N ASN A 37 0.15 1.36 5.28
CA ASN A 37 -0.29 1.01 6.62
C ASN A 37 -1.74 0.47 6.61
N LYS A 38 -2.19 -0.01 7.78
CA LYS A 38 -3.53 -0.59 7.94
C LYS A 38 -4.65 0.41 7.60
N THR A 39 -4.45 1.69 7.89
CA THR A 39 -5.44 2.75 7.64
C THR A 39 -5.50 3.08 6.16
N GLU A 40 -4.36 3.32 5.51
CA GLU A 40 -4.24 3.60 4.08
C GLU A 40 -4.82 2.47 3.24
N SER A 41 -4.54 1.21 3.62
CA SER A 41 -5.12 0.03 2.96
C SER A 41 -6.66 0.06 2.97
N LYS A 42 -7.25 0.40 4.11
CA LYS A 42 -8.72 0.50 4.25
C LYS A 42 -9.28 1.68 3.45
N VAL A 43 -8.62 2.84 3.49
CA VAL A 43 -9.03 4.04 2.77
C VAL A 43 -8.99 3.80 1.26
N LEU A 44 -7.90 3.22 0.75
CA LEU A 44 -7.77 2.86 -0.67
C LEU A 44 -8.84 1.84 -1.07
N GLY A 45 -9.05 0.79 -0.28
CA GLY A 45 -10.10 -0.20 -0.53
C GLY A 45 -11.51 0.40 -0.58
N TYR A 46 -11.79 1.41 0.26
CA TYR A 46 -13.04 2.14 0.22
C TYR A 46 -13.18 2.98 -1.06
N MET A 47 -12.13 3.70 -1.46
CA MET A 47 -12.11 4.52 -2.69
C MET A 47 -12.14 3.70 -3.98
N LEU A 48 -11.68 2.45 -3.96
CA LEU A 48 -11.79 1.54 -5.11
C LEU A 48 -13.25 1.12 -5.36
N LYS A 49 -14.08 1.09 -4.31
CA LYS A 49 -15.50 0.72 -4.40
C LYS A 49 -16.43 1.93 -4.58
N ASN A 50 -15.97 3.11 -4.18
CA ASN A 50 -16.78 4.32 -4.12
C ASN A 50 -16.08 5.47 -4.85
N LYS A 51 -16.80 6.14 -5.75
CA LYS A 51 -16.31 7.33 -6.45
C LYS A 51 -16.73 8.62 -5.75
N ASP A 52 -15.97 9.68 -6.02
CA ASP A 52 -16.19 11.04 -5.57
C ASP A 52 -16.47 11.12 -4.06
N VAL A 53 -15.57 10.55 -3.26
CA VAL A 53 -15.74 10.46 -1.80
C VAL A 53 -15.04 11.59 -1.07
N ARG A 54 -15.68 12.10 -0.01
CA ARG A 54 -15.07 13.07 0.92
C ARG A 54 -14.36 12.37 2.07
N THR A 55 -13.41 13.06 2.67
CA THR A 55 -12.73 12.60 3.89
C THR A 55 -13.71 12.35 5.05
N SER A 56 -14.77 13.15 5.17
CA SER A 56 -15.82 12.96 6.16
C SER A 56 -16.64 11.68 5.94
N GLU A 57 -16.91 11.32 4.69
CA GLU A 57 -17.62 10.07 4.37
C GLU A 57 -16.78 8.86 4.72
N ILE A 58 -15.49 8.90 4.36
CA ILE A 58 -14.54 7.83 4.69
C ILE A 58 -14.39 7.68 6.20
N ALA A 59 -14.26 8.80 6.93
CA ALA A 59 -14.18 8.82 8.39
C ALA A 59 -15.40 8.16 9.04
N ASN A 60 -16.61 8.50 8.56
CA ASN A 60 -17.84 7.91 9.06
C ASN A 60 -17.95 6.41 8.73
N ALA A 61 -17.62 6.02 7.50
CA ALA A 61 -17.70 4.63 7.04
C ALA A 61 -16.70 3.72 7.77
N LEU A 62 -15.48 4.21 8.01
CA LEU A 62 -14.42 3.46 8.69
C LEU A 62 -14.44 3.61 10.21
N LYS A 63 -15.33 4.45 10.76
CA LYS A 63 -15.38 4.83 12.19
C LYS A 63 -14.03 5.30 12.71
N MET A 64 -13.38 6.20 11.96
CA MET A 64 -12.07 6.75 12.26
C MET A 64 -12.13 8.27 12.39
N ASP A 65 -11.18 8.85 13.12
CA ASP A 65 -11.08 10.30 13.23
C ASP A 65 -10.67 10.94 11.88
N ARG A 66 -11.09 12.18 11.67
CA ARG A 66 -10.84 12.91 10.42
C ARG A 66 -9.35 13.15 10.15
N SER A 67 -8.54 13.34 11.19
CA SER A 67 -7.12 13.62 11.06
C SER A 67 -6.34 12.40 10.55
N SER A 68 -6.72 11.21 11.02
CA SER A 68 -6.19 9.92 10.58
C SER A 68 -6.54 9.65 9.13
N ILE A 69 -7.79 9.94 8.72
CA ILE A 69 -8.19 9.86 7.31
C ILE A 69 -7.43 10.87 6.45
N GLN A 70 -7.27 12.12 6.91
CA GLN A 70 -6.51 13.12 6.16
C GLN A 70 -5.06 12.70 5.94
N ARG A 71 -4.38 12.18 6.97
CA ARG A 71 -3.01 11.64 6.83
C ARG A 71 -2.95 10.47 5.85
N ALA A 72 -3.88 9.53 5.95
CA ALA A 72 -3.93 8.38 5.04
C ALA A 72 -4.21 8.80 3.58
N VAL A 73 -5.11 9.76 3.37
CA VAL A 73 -5.38 10.33 2.04
C VAL A 73 -4.15 11.05 1.51
N GLN A 74 -3.42 11.77 2.36
CA GLN A 74 -2.18 12.42 1.96
C GLN A 74 -1.12 11.40 1.53
N GLY A 75 -0.86 10.36 2.32
CA GLY A 75 0.10 9.30 1.97
C GLY A 75 -0.26 8.59 0.65
N LEU A 76 -1.54 8.28 0.46
CA LEU A 76 -2.02 7.70 -0.80
C LEU A 76 -1.87 8.65 -2.00
N SER A 77 -2.00 9.96 -1.79
CA SER A 77 -1.78 10.98 -2.81
C SER A 77 -0.30 11.09 -3.18
N GLU A 78 0.60 11.01 -2.21
CA GLU A 78 2.06 11.02 -2.41
C GLU A 78 2.51 9.79 -3.20
N LEU A 79 1.91 8.63 -2.92
CA LEU A 79 2.09 7.40 -3.70
C LEU A 79 1.42 7.45 -5.08
N LYS A 80 0.71 8.54 -5.41
CA LYS A 80 -0.03 8.73 -6.67
C LYS A 80 -1.07 7.64 -6.93
N LEU A 81 -1.63 7.03 -5.88
CA LEU A 81 -2.66 5.98 -5.97
C LEU A 81 -4.09 6.54 -6.06
N ILE A 82 -4.26 7.81 -5.70
CA ILE A 82 -5.55 8.50 -5.71
C ILE A 82 -5.43 9.84 -6.44
N ASP A 83 -6.57 10.36 -6.90
CA ASP A 83 -6.71 11.68 -7.49
C ASP A 83 -7.66 12.54 -6.64
N ARG A 84 -7.34 13.83 -6.56
CA ARG A 84 -8.17 14.84 -5.89
C ARG A 84 -8.82 15.74 -6.93
N LYS A 85 -10.13 15.92 -6.84
CA LYS A 85 -10.90 16.80 -7.71
C LYS A 85 -11.67 17.83 -6.88
N SER A 86 -11.70 19.08 -7.35
CA SER A 86 -12.65 20.08 -6.85
C SER A 86 -13.99 19.88 -7.55
N MET A 87 -15.07 19.85 -6.79
CA MET A 87 -16.42 19.64 -7.31
C MET A 87 -17.37 20.63 -6.67
N SER A 88 -18.32 21.14 -7.46
CA SER A 88 -19.35 22.00 -6.89
C SER A 88 -20.27 21.17 -5.97
N MET A 89 -20.79 21.80 -4.93
CA MET A 89 -21.76 21.17 -4.04
C MET A 89 -22.99 20.66 -4.80
N LYS A 90 -23.42 21.39 -5.84
CA LYS A 90 -24.55 21.04 -6.69
C LYS A 90 -24.29 19.73 -7.44
N ASP A 91 -23.14 19.62 -8.11
CA ASP A 91 -22.76 18.41 -8.83
C ASP A 91 -22.65 17.22 -7.87
N TYR A 92 -22.05 17.45 -6.69
CA TYR A 92 -21.92 16.41 -5.67
C TYR A 92 -23.25 15.89 -5.17
N THR A 93 -24.20 16.77 -4.89
CA THR A 93 -25.56 16.35 -4.48
C THR A 93 -26.28 15.59 -5.58
N ALA A 94 -26.08 15.97 -6.86
CA ALA A 94 -26.66 15.26 -7.99
C ALA A 94 -26.06 13.86 -8.15
N THR A 95 -24.73 13.70 -8.05
CA THR A 95 -24.05 12.40 -8.14
C THR A 95 -24.41 11.45 -6.99
N LYS A 96 -24.77 11.98 -5.82
CA LYS A 96 -25.09 11.19 -4.61
C LYS A 96 -26.60 11.07 -4.33
N GLU A 97 -27.46 11.55 -5.24
CA GLU A 97 -28.92 11.56 -5.08
C GLU A 97 -29.41 12.20 -3.77
N LEU A 98 -28.67 13.19 -3.25
CA LEU A 98 -29.00 13.87 -2.00
C LEU A 98 -30.03 14.98 -2.26
N LYS A 99 -31.13 14.97 -1.51
CA LYS A 99 -32.27 15.88 -1.68
C LYS A 99 -31.98 17.36 -1.36
N ASP A 100 -30.84 17.67 -0.74
CA ASP A 100 -30.49 19.03 -0.29
C ASP A 100 -29.44 19.72 -1.18
N ALA A 101 -29.84 20.07 -2.42
CA ALA A 101 -28.98 20.75 -3.40
C ALA A 101 -28.83 22.27 -3.18
N LYS A 102 -29.31 22.83 -2.05
CA LYS A 102 -29.37 24.29 -1.83
C LYS A 102 -28.05 24.94 -1.40
N LYS A 103 -26.96 24.19 -1.25
CA LYS A 103 -25.67 24.75 -0.80
C LYS A 103 -24.81 25.17 -1.98
N GLN A 104 -24.50 26.46 -2.08
CA GLN A 104 -23.45 26.98 -2.95
C GLN A 104 -22.08 26.73 -2.28
N GLY A 105 -21.07 26.34 -3.07
CA GLY A 105 -19.71 26.11 -2.58
C GLY A 105 -18.98 25.03 -3.37
N TYR A 106 -17.67 24.96 -3.13
CA TYR A 106 -16.80 23.91 -3.66
C TYR A 106 -16.34 22.99 -2.54
N LEU A 107 -16.20 21.72 -2.88
CA LEU A 107 -15.63 20.70 -2.00
C LEU A 107 -14.56 19.91 -2.74
N TYR A 108 -13.72 19.24 -1.98
CA TYR A 108 -12.77 18.28 -2.52
C TYR A 108 -13.31 16.86 -2.38
N VAL A 109 -13.30 16.13 -3.49
CA VAL A 109 -13.54 14.70 -3.54
C VAL A 109 -12.27 13.96 -3.97
N TYR A 110 -12.21 12.71 -3.57
CA TYR A 110 -11.10 11.82 -3.85
C TYR A 110 -11.60 10.59 -4.59
N ASN A 111 -10.79 10.11 -5.53
CA ASN A 111 -11.04 8.92 -6.32
C ASN A 111 -9.79 8.04 -6.32
N ALA A 112 -9.95 6.72 -6.22
CA ALA A 112 -8.86 5.82 -6.53
C ALA A 112 -8.54 5.91 -8.04
N LYS A 113 -7.25 5.78 -8.38
CA LYS A 113 -6.88 5.66 -9.79
C LYS A 113 -7.45 4.39 -10.41
N ASN A 114 -7.54 4.39 -11.73
CA ASN A 114 -7.93 3.19 -12.46
C ASN A 114 -6.93 2.05 -12.17
N MET A 115 -7.43 0.83 -12.26
CA MET A 115 -6.66 -0.37 -11.92
C MET A 115 -5.40 -0.50 -12.77
N GLU A 116 -5.42 -0.05 -14.02
CA GLU A 116 -4.26 -0.12 -14.92
C GLU A 116 -3.11 0.76 -14.42
N SER A 117 -3.41 1.98 -13.98
CA SER A 117 -2.43 2.89 -13.40
C SER A 117 -1.81 2.32 -12.12
N ILE A 118 -2.63 1.68 -11.29
CA ILE A 118 -2.18 1.02 -10.06
C ILE A 118 -1.26 -0.16 -10.38
N LYS A 119 -1.60 -0.99 -11.38
CA LYS A 119 -0.75 -2.10 -11.84
C LYS A 119 0.61 -1.62 -12.32
N ILE A 120 0.65 -0.55 -13.12
CA ILE A 120 1.90 0.03 -13.62
C ILE A 120 2.76 0.54 -12.47
N GLN A 121 2.16 1.22 -11.48
CA GLN A 121 2.87 1.70 -10.30
C GLN A 121 3.41 0.54 -9.44
N LEU A 122 2.59 -0.48 -9.21
CA LEU A 122 2.97 -1.64 -8.42
C LEU A 122 4.18 -2.37 -9.04
N LYS A 123 4.17 -2.58 -10.36
CA LYS A 123 5.31 -3.18 -11.08
C LYS A 123 6.59 -2.36 -10.90
N LYS A 124 6.52 -1.04 -11.12
CA LYS A 124 7.67 -0.15 -10.95
C LYS A 124 8.24 -0.17 -9.52
N LEU A 125 7.36 -0.21 -8.51
CA LEU A 125 7.77 -0.28 -7.11
C LEU A 125 8.39 -1.64 -6.78
N LEU A 126 7.83 -2.73 -7.31
CA LEU A 126 8.39 -4.07 -7.15
C LEU A 126 9.79 -4.16 -7.76
N ASP A 127 9.99 -3.67 -8.98
CA ASP A 127 11.30 -3.66 -9.64
C ASP A 127 12.32 -2.83 -8.86
N LYS A 128 11.91 -1.66 -8.36
CA LYS A 128 12.76 -0.82 -7.52
C LYS A 128 13.13 -1.50 -6.21
N TRP A 129 12.16 -2.16 -5.57
CA TRP A 129 12.37 -2.90 -4.33
C TRP A 129 13.33 -4.07 -4.56
N TYR A 130 13.09 -4.88 -5.59
CA TYR A 130 13.95 -6.00 -5.97
C TYR A 130 15.40 -5.55 -6.19
N ASN A 131 15.62 -4.52 -7.01
CA ASN A 131 16.95 -3.98 -7.26
C ASN A 131 17.62 -3.42 -5.99
N SER A 132 16.84 -2.77 -5.11
CA SER A 132 17.34 -2.25 -3.83
C SER A 132 17.77 -3.39 -2.91
N MET A 133 16.98 -4.47 -2.85
CA MET A 133 17.29 -5.67 -2.07
C MET A 133 18.50 -6.41 -2.62
N LEU A 134 18.63 -6.57 -3.94
CA LEU A 134 19.84 -7.15 -4.54
C LEU A 134 21.09 -6.35 -4.18
N LYS A 135 21.02 -5.01 -4.24
CA LYS A 135 22.11 -4.15 -3.82
C LYS A 135 22.42 -4.32 -2.33
N TYR A 136 21.40 -4.42 -1.49
CA TYR A 136 21.57 -4.67 -0.06
C TYR A 136 22.25 -6.01 0.21
N ILE A 137 21.77 -7.10 -0.40
CA ILE A 137 22.34 -8.46 -0.28
C ILE A 137 23.81 -8.49 -0.76
N LYS A 138 24.12 -7.81 -1.88
CA LYS A 138 25.51 -7.74 -2.38
C LYS A 138 26.47 -7.06 -1.39
N ASN A 139 25.96 -6.13 -0.57
CA ASN A 139 26.76 -5.41 0.42
C ASN A 139 26.52 -5.94 1.84
N LEU A 140 25.95 -7.12 2.00
CA LEU A 140 25.60 -7.69 3.31
C LEU A 140 26.84 -7.89 4.19
N GLU A 141 27.99 -8.20 3.58
CA GLU A 141 29.28 -8.36 4.27
C GLU A 141 29.74 -7.06 4.95
N ASN A 142 29.42 -5.90 4.35
CA ASN A 142 29.73 -4.58 4.90
C ASN A 142 28.78 -4.18 6.05
N LEU A 143 27.72 -4.96 6.30
CA LEU A 143 26.77 -4.70 7.38
C LEU A 143 27.33 -5.07 8.76
N CYS A 144 28.35 -5.92 8.80
CA CYS A 144 29.00 -6.36 10.03
C CYS A 144 29.63 -5.19 10.80
N GLU A 145 30.02 -4.11 10.12
CA GLU A 145 30.64 -2.93 10.74
C GLU A 145 29.62 -1.96 11.37
N CYS A 146 28.35 -1.96 10.93
CA CYS A 146 27.36 -0.97 11.36
C CYS A 146 26.37 -1.46 12.43
N CYS A 147 26.29 -2.77 12.69
CA CYS A 147 25.28 -3.35 13.59
C CYS A 147 25.74 -3.65 15.02
N GLY A 148 27.00 -3.38 15.39
CA GLY A 148 27.48 -3.60 16.75
C GLY A 148 27.46 -5.06 17.24
N PHE A 149 27.23 -6.03 16.35
CA PHE A 149 27.41 -7.44 16.67
C PHE A 149 28.90 -7.78 16.57
N LYS A 150 29.60 -7.74 17.69
CA LYS A 150 30.90 -8.44 17.81
C LYS A 150 30.61 -9.94 17.76
N PHE A 151 30.91 -10.58 16.64
CA PHE A 151 31.18 -12.01 16.67
C PHE A 151 32.55 -12.17 17.34
N GLU A 152 32.56 -12.52 18.62
CA GLU A 152 33.78 -13.08 19.22
C GLU A 152 34.00 -14.47 18.58
N PRO A 153 35.18 -14.72 18.00
CA PRO A 153 35.54 -16.07 17.57
C PRO A 153 35.76 -16.93 18.81
N CYS A 154 35.13 -18.12 18.84
CA CYS A 154 35.44 -19.18 19.80
C CYS A 154 36.91 -19.62 19.68
#